data_AF-A0A090ZGB3-F1
#
_entry.id   AF-A0A090ZGB3-F1
#
_cell.length_a   1.000
_cell.length_b   1.000
_cell.length_c   1.000
_cell.angle_alpha   90.00
_cell.angle_beta   90.00
_cell.angle_gamma   90.00
#
_symmetry.space_group_name_H-M   'P 1'
#
loop_
_entity.id
_entity.type
_entity.pdbx_description
1 polymer ?
#
loop_
_entity_poly.entity_id
_entity_poly.type
_entity_poly.pdbx_seq_one_letter_code
_entity_poly.pdbx_strand_id
1 'polypeptide(L)'
;MRMAHRAQKAGLSRKTRTAARRAAGAKRPRPAGRRGGYGRYASGKRRRTAGRGNAAARRTAAGQGAYAPQPAKATAPPPPSPSPKAAASFPAVPFPAAESAAELSPAPGSAEFATREEAYAAGYREGLFAGGEAKLERLIPRHMMLPELTVDDVIAAGFHAVAGALSPLLRAADVFAAAERALSEGRPLSIVRLGDGEMLTLAHDTVLPVEEAMRWGAFLPYAGVQLPDPAAREALVAAVRAAGIIGIPQSRHPSYQGLLFPVFRHYGIDYRTLQLTTSTINYELNEEGYFARLLKGRRVLLIGDKAFALARVLRLWGADIAGSIAPVNGVGDVPRVMELARGIPFDLALAAAGIAAVILCERLAREHGKVTLDLGHLANKLISGEAVMPPIQEV
;
A
#
# COMPACT_ATOMS: atom_id res chain seq x y z
N MET A 1 -16.39 13.61 -58.37
CA MET A 1 -17.51 13.99 -59.27
C MET A 1 -18.39 15.02 -58.55
N ARG A 2 -19.35 15.69 -59.22
CA ARG A 2 -20.28 16.68 -58.61
C ARG A 2 -21.26 15.98 -57.63
N MET A 3 -22.00 16.58 -56.67
CA MET A 3 -22.38 17.95 -56.23
C MET A 3 -22.31 18.00 -54.67
N ALA A 4 -22.24 19.09 -53.88
CA ALA A 4 -22.64 20.52 -53.95
C ALA A 4 -24.04 20.88 -53.39
N HIS A 5 -24.11 21.45 -52.17
CA HIS A 5 -25.17 22.35 -51.63
C HIS A 5 -24.63 23.05 -50.35
N ARG A 6 -24.36 24.37 -50.33
CA ARG A 6 -25.25 25.51 -49.90
C ARG A 6 -25.87 25.33 -48.50
N ALA A 7 -25.42 26.04 -47.45
CA ALA A 7 -25.72 27.45 -47.05
C ALA A 7 -26.73 27.50 -45.85
N GLN A 8 -26.94 28.55 -45.03
CA GLN A 8 -26.51 29.96 -45.10
C GLN A 8 -26.50 30.69 -43.72
N LYS A 9 -25.49 31.54 -43.50
CA LYS A 9 -25.36 32.77 -42.66
C LYS A 9 -26.32 33.15 -41.47
N ALA A 10 -25.65 33.67 -40.43
CA ALA A 10 -25.90 34.92 -39.66
C ALA A 10 -26.81 34.93 -38.40
N GLY A 11 -26.46 35.79 -37.44
CA GLY A 11 -27.17 35.98 -36.16
C GLY A 11 -26.50 36.87 -35.09
N LEU A 12 -25.73 37.90 -35.47
CA LEU A 12 -25.12 38.84 -34.50
C LEU A 12 -26.09 39.98 -34.14
N SER A 13 -26.36 40.20 -32.85
CA SER A 13 -26.98 41.44 -32.34
C SER A 13 -26.49 41.78 -30.93
N ARG A 14 -26.62 43.06 -30.54
CA ARG A 14 -25.99 43.64 -29.34
C ARG A 14 -26.83 44.81 -28.80
N LYS A 15 -26.91 44.93 -27.46
CA LYS A 15 -27.46 46.05 -26.66
C LYS A 15 -29.00 46.21 -26.63
N THR A 16 -29.55 46.00 -25.43
CA THR A 16 -30.23 47.02 -24.58
C THR A 16 -30.54 46.44 -23.19
N ARG A 17 -30.86 47.18 -22.11
CA ARG A 17 -30.30 48.42 -21.50
C ARG A 17 -31.10 48.68 -20.19
N THR A 18 -30.48 48.81 -19.01
CA THR A 18 -30.94 49.59 -17.78
C THR A 18 -32.38 49.39 -17.21
N ALA A 19 -32.72 49.52 -15.92
CA ALA A 19 -32.05 49.79 -14.62
C ALA A 19 -32.97 49.18 -13.50
N ALA A 20 -32.69 49.12 -12.18
CA ALA A 20 -32.34 50.15 -11.17
C ALA A 20 -31.72 49.46 -9.91
N ARG A 21 -31.00 50.06 -8.93
CA ARG A 21 -31.24 51.24 -8.02
C ARG A 21 -32.57 51.12 -7.24
N ARG A 22 -32.71 51.32 -5.92
CA ARG A 22 -31.93 51.85 -4.74
C ARG A 22 -32.46 51.09 -3.49
N ALA A 23 -31.92 51.04 -2.26
CA ALA A 23 -30.66 51.39 -1.54
C ALA A 23 -30.65 50.46 -0.27
N ALA A 24 -30.04 50.63 0.92
CA ALA A 24 -29.15 51.56 1.65
C ALA A 24 -28.45 50.74 2.80
N GLY A 25 -27.56 51.20 3.69
CA GLY A 25 -26.90 52.49 3.88
C GLY A 25 -27.17 53.20 5.23
N ALA A 26 -26.57 52.78 6.37
CA ALA A 26 -26.25 53.65 7.54
C ALA A 26 -25.53 52.97 8.76
N LYS A 27 -24.53 53.71 9.32
CA LYS A 27 -24.14 53.86 10.75
C LYS A 27 -23.59 52.69 11.62
N ARG A 28 -22.46 53.00 12.29
CA ARG A 28 -21.94 52.36 13.52
C ARG A 28 -22.78 52.74 14.76
N PRO A 29 -22.56 52.04 15.90
CA PRO A 29 -21.96 52.77 17.05
C PRO A 29 -20.75 52.05 17.72
N ARG A 30 -20.09 52.76 18.64
CA ARG A 30 -19.20 52.26 19.71
C ARG A 30 -19.77 52.75 21.06
N PRO A 31 -19.73 51.94 22.12
CA PRO A 31 -18.86 52.21 23.31
C PRO A 31 -17.67 51.22 23.37
N ALA A 32 -16.57 51.32 24.13
CA ALA A 32 -16.25 51.85 25.47
C ALA A 32 -16.90 51.06 26.64
N GLY A 33 -16.19 50.54 27.65
CA GLY A 33 -14.75 50.49 27.96
C GLY A 33 -14.54 49.90 29.38
N ARG A 34 -13.33 50.05 29.99
CA ARG A 34 -12.91 49.59 31.35
C ARG A 34 -12.64 48.07 31.50
N ARG A 35 -11.81 47.58 32.46
CA ARG A 35 -10.56 48.09 33.12
C ARG A 35 -9.92 46.95 33.95
N GLY A 36 -8.59 46.79 33.89
CA GLY A 36 -7.76 46.07 34.90
C GLY A 36 -7.82 44.54 34.87
N GLY A 37 -6.83 43.81 35.44
CA GLY A 37 -5.51 44.28 35.92
C GLY A 37 -4.75 43.24 36.78
N TYR A 38 -3.41 43.30 36.75
CA TYR A 38 -2.42 42.51 37.55
C TYR A 38 -2.38 40.98 37.28
N GLY A 39 -1.26 40.26 37.43
CA GLY A 39 0.15 40.64 37.66
C GLY A 39 1.07 39.81 36.73
N ARG A 40 2.25 40.29 36.30
CA ARG A 40 3.52 40.35 37.06
C ARG A 40 3.92 39.05 37.77
N TYR A 41 4.86 38.32 37.17
CA TYR A 41 6.14 37.96 37.81
C TYR A 41 7.27 38.10 36.78
N ALA A 42 8.53 38.20 37.21
CA ALA A 42 9.62 38.65 36.35
C ALA A 42 10.99 37.99 36.63
N SER A 43 11.75 37.82 35.53
CA SER A 43 13.21 37.87 35.42
C SER A 43 14.13 37.00 36.33
N GLY A 44 14.92 36.14 35.68
CA GLY A 44 16.24 35.70 36.16
C GLY A 44 17.31 35.96 35.09
N LYS A 45 18.45 36.58 35.46
CA LYS A 45 19.58 36.92 34.55
C LYS A 45 20.92 36.46 35.13
N ARG A 46 21.78 35.87 34.27
CA ARG A 46 23.27 35.73 34.31
C ARG A 46 23.68 34.99 33.01
N ARG A 47 24.72 35.28 32.18
CA ARG A 47 25.99 36.05 32.24
C ARG A 47 26.93 35.59 33.38
N ARG A 48 28.23 35.27 33.22
CA ARG A 48 29.34 35.48 32.23
C ARG A 48 30.30 34.24 32.33
N THR A 49 31.41 33.97 31.61
CA THR A 49 32.31 34.57 30.57
C THR A 49 33.06 33.39 29.87
N ALA A 50 33.30 33.34 28.55
CA ALA A 50 34.42 33.89 27.72
C ALA A 50 35.75 33.09 27.64
N GLY A 51 36.45 33.21 26.50
CA GLY A 51 37.70 32.50 26.11
C GLY A 51 37.49 31.76 24.77
N ARG A 52 38.14 32.01 23.60
CA ARG A 52 39.22 32.91 23.12
C ARG A 52 40.62 32.26 22.91
N GLY A 53 40.85 31.76 21.70
CA GLY A 53 42.12 31.42 21.01
C GLY A 53 41.76 30.92 19.59
N ASN A 54 42.32 31.35 18.45
CA ASN A 54 43.71 31.51 17.97
C ASN A 54 44.47 30.18 17.78
N ALA A 55 45.16 29.89 16.65
CA ALA A 55 45.19 30.55 15.34
C ALA A 55 45.84 29.67 14.22
N ALA A 56 45.49 29.99 12.96
CA ALA A 56 46.22 29.86 11.67
C ALA A 56 47.37 28.81 11.42
N ALA A 57 47.16 27.99 10.37
CA ALA A 57 48.11 27.66 9.27
C ALA A 57 47.28 27.13 8.07
N ARG A 58 47.37 27.50 6.78
CA ARG A 58 48.37 28.05 5.83
C ARG A 58 49.42 27.06 5.26
N ARG A 59 49.09 26.45 4.10
CA ARG A 59 49.88 26.08 2.88
C ARG A 59 48.86 25.47 1.88
N THR A 60 48.75 25.74 0.56
CA THR A 60 49.69 25.82 -0.60
C THR A 60 50.35 24.46 -0.92
N ALA A 61 50.39 23.93 -2.15
CA ALA A 61 50.02 24.46 -3.49
C ALA A 61 49.44 23.32 -4.39
N ALA A 62 48.69 23.58 -5.47
CA ALA A 62 49.09 23.77 -6.89
C ALA A 62 49.72 22.53 -7.61
N GLY A 63 49.34 22.33 -8.88
CA GLY A 63 49.70 21.17 -9.74
C GLY A 63 48.44 20.53 -10.34
N GLN A 64 47.82 21.00 -11.44
CA GLN A 64 48.29 21.08 -12.84
C GLN A 64 48.70 19.74 -13.48
N GLY A 65 47.91 19.32 -14.48
CA GLY A 65 48.40 18.70 -15.72
C GLY A 65 48.59 17.18 -15.76
N ALA A 66 47.68 16.47 -16.44
CA ALA A 66 47.99 15.60 -17.59
C ALA A 66 46.69 15.11 -18.26
N TYR A 67 46.73 14.77 -19.55
CA TYR A 67 45.62 14.22 -20.32
C TYR A 67 46.10 13.06 -21.20
N ALA A 68 45.21 12.10 -21.49
CA ALA A 68 45.40 10.92 -22.33
C ALA A 68 46.38 9.83 -21.82
N PRO A 69 46.32 8.58 -22.37
CA PRO A 69 45.31 8.01 -23.28
C PRO A 69 44.51 6.84 -22.68
N GLN A 70 43.43 6.43 -23.38
CA GLN A 70 42.72 5.18 -23.10
C GLN A 70 43.51 3.97 -23.66
N PRO A 71 43.61 2.84 -22.93
CA PRO A 71 43.95 1.55 -23.54
C PRO A 71 42.78 0.99 -24.36
N ALA A 72 43.06 0.08 -25.27
CA ALA A 72 42.15 -0.33 -26.34
C ALA A 72 40.98 -1.24 -25.91
N LYS A 73 39.96 -1.32 -26.77
CA LYS A 73 38.79 -2.21 -26.63
C LYS A 73 39.23 -3.69 -26.62
N ALA A 74 39.02 -4.39 -25.51
CA ALA A 74 38.89 -5.84 -25.51
C ALA A 74 37.42 -6.22 -25.78
N THR A 75 37.15 -6.86 -26.91
CA THR A 75 35.80 -7.34 -27.25
C THR A 75 35.51 -8.64 -26.51
N ALA A 76 34.63 -8.59 -25.50
CA ALA A 76 34.04 -9.79 -24.93
C ALA A 76 33.25 -10.56 -26.01
N PRO A 77 33.24 -11.90 -26.00
CA PRO A 77 32.42 -12.68 -26.92
C PRO A 77 30.93 -12.44 -26.68
N PRO A 78 30.07 -12.56 -27.71
CA PRO A 78 28.63 -12.41 -27.54
C PRO A 78 28.08 -13.53 -26.63
N PRO A 79 27.06 -13.26 -25.80
CA PRO A 79 26.38 -14.29 -25.05
C PRO A 79 25.68 -15.28 -26.01
N PRO A 80 25.61 -16.58 -25.68
CA PRO A 80 24.95 -17.57 -26.53
C PRO A 80 23.46 -17.27 -26.68
N SER A 81 22.95 -17.43 -27.91
CA SER A 81 21.54 -17.24 -28.25
C SER A 81 20.62 -18.11 -27.39
N PRO A 82 19.46 -17.60 -26.93
CA PRO A 82 18.52 -18.39 -26.15
C PRO A 82 17.79 -19.41 -27.02
N SER A 83 18.27 -20.66 -27.03
CA SER A 83 17.51 -21.81 -27.55
C SER A 83 16.18 -21.92 -26.80
N PRO A 84 15.06 -22.24 -27.49
CA PRO A 84 13.74 -22.24 -26.88
C PRO A 84 13.61 -23.36 -25.84
N LYS A 85 13.60 -22.99 -24.55
CA LYS A 85 13.22 -23.92 -23.48
C LYS A 85 11.70 -24.10 -23.49
N ALA A 86 11.27 -25.36 -23.48
CA ALA A 86 9.87 -25.74 -23.41
C ALA A 86 9.18 -25.20 -22.15
N ALA A 87 7.84 -25.11 -22.20
CA ALA A 87 7.04 -24.74 -21.05
C ALA A 87 7.34 -25.65 -19.84
N ALA A 88 7.70 -25.06 -18.71
CA ALA A 88 7.97 -25.81 -17.50
C ALA A 88 6.64 -26.32 -16.91
N SER A 89 6.42 -27.63 -17.00
CA SER A 89 5.41 -28.29 -16.18
C SER A 89 5.80 -28.18 -14.70
N PHE A 90 4.85 -27.79 -13.86
CA PHE A 90 5.07 -27.79 -12.41
C PHE A 90 5.18 -29.24 -11.91
N PRO A 91 6.23 -29.60 -11.14
CA PRO A 91 6.25 -30.89 -10.46
C PRO A 91 5.16 -30.90 -9.38
N ALA A 92 4.35 -31.96 -9.36
CA ALA A 92 3.42 -32.17 -8.26
C ALA A 92 4.20 -32.46 -6.96
N VAL A 93 3.87 -31.76 -5.88
CA VAL A 93 4.48 -32.01 -4.57
C VAL A 93 3.91 -33.33 -4.02
N PRO A 94 4.74 -34.32 -3.66
CA PRO A 94 4.26 -35.54 -3.04
C PRO A 94 3.80 -35.26 -1.59
N PHE A 95 2.63 -35.79 -1.23
CA PHE A 95 2.22 -35.86 0.16
C PHE A 95 3.11 -36.86 0.92
N PRO A 96 3.39 -36.65 2.23
CA PRO A 96 4.13 -37.61 3.03
C PRO A 96 3.34 -38.92 3.15
N ALA A 97 4.03 -40.06 2.99
CA ALA A 97 3.42 -41.37 3.15
C ALA A 97 3.08 -41.63 4.62
N ALA A 98 1.84 -42.06 4.89
CA ALA A 98 1.46 -42.64 6.16
C ALA A 98 1.81 -44.14 6.13
N GLU A 99 2.82 -44.55 6.89
CA GLU A 99 3.15 -45.97 7.10
C GLU A 99 2.25 -46.60 8.17
N SER A 100 2.30 -47.94 8.27
CA SER A 100 1.56 -48.77 9.23
C SER A 100 0.04 -48.86 9.02
N ALA A 101 -0.36 -49.60 7.98
CA ALA A 101 -1.73 -50.10 7.88
C ALA A 101 -2.00 -51.22 8.90
N ALA A 102 -3.17 -51.21 9.55
CA ALA A 102 -3.67 -52.29 10.39
C ALA A 102 -5.15 -52.57 10.06
N GLU A 103 -5.36 -53.57 9.20
CA GLU A 103 -6.58 -54.36 8.94
C GLU A 103 -7.95 -53.78 9.37
N LEU A 104 -8.64 -53.15 8.41
CA LEU A 104 -10.11 -53.22 8.31
C LEU A 104 -10.47 -53.68 6.90
N SER A 105 -10.96 -54.91 6.77
CA SER A 105 -11.38 -55.48 5.49
C SER A 105 -12.60 -54.74 4.92
N PRO A 106 -12.67 -54.49 3.61
CA PRO A 106 -13.78 -53.74 3.01
C PRO A 106 -15.07 -54.56 2.97
N ALA A 107 -16.19 -53.91 3.30
CA ALA A 107 -17.51 -54.45 2.97
C ALA A 107 -17.76 -54.33 1.43
N PRO A 108 -18.34 -55.35 0.78
CA PRO A 108 -18.56 -55.31 -0.67
C PRO A 108 -19.78 -54.44 -1.03
N GLY A 109 -19.55 -53.28 -1.66
CA GLY A 109 -20.62 -52.34 -1.99
C GLY A 109 -20.22 -51.14 -2.87
N SER A 110 -19.94 -51.40 -4.16
CA SER A 110 -20.09 -50.48 -5.31
C SER A 110 -19.87 -48.97 -5.11
N ALA A 111 -18.62 -48.52 -5.29
CA ALA A 111 -18.21 -47.18 -5.76
C ALA A 111 -16.69 -47.23 -6.02
N GLU A 112 -16.21 -47.83 -7.12
CA GLU A 112 -16.09 -47.20 -8.45
C GLU A 112 -15.43 -45.82 -8.44
N PHE A 113 -14.47 -45.63 -9.35
CA PHE A 113 -13.53 -44.52 -9.35
C PHE A 113 -14.21 -43.20 -9.78
N ALA A 114 -14.76 -42.47 -8.82
CA ALA A 114 -15.16 -41.09 -9.02
C ALA A 114 -14.01 -40.31 -9.67
N THR A 115 -14.28 -39.66 -10.80
CA THR A 115 -13.30 -38.82 -11.48
C THR A 115 -12.86 -37.69 -10.54
N ARG A 116 -11.67 -37.12 -10.79
CA ARG A 116 -11.15 -35.99 -10.00
C ARG A 116 -12.14 -34.81 -9.94
N GLU A 117 -12.96 -34.65 -10.98
CA GLU A 117 -14.02 -33.64 -11.07
C GLU A 117 -15.22 -33.99 -10.18
N GLU A 118 -15.71 -35.24 -10.22
CA GLU A 118 -16.81 -35.70 -9.35
C GLU A 118 -16.41 -35.69 -7.87
N ALA A 119 -15.19 -36.12 -7.53
CA ALA A 119 -14.64 -36.06 -6.18
C ALA A 119 -14.51 -34.63 -5.68
N TYR A 120 -14.05 -33.70 -6.53
CA TYR A 120 -14.02 -32.27 -6.21
C TYR A 120 -15.44 -31.70 -6.01
N ALA A 121 -16.38 -32.04 -6.90
CA ALA A 121 -17.77 -31.58 -6.80
C ALA A 121 -18.48 -32.15 -5.55
N ALA A 122 -18.16 -33.38 -5.13
CA ALA A 122 -18.63 -33.96 -3.88
C ALA A 122 -18.10 -33.18 -2.66
N GLY A 123 -16.77 -33.00 -2.56
CA GLY A 123 -16.16 -32.23 -1.48
C GLY A 123 -16.58 -30.75 -1.45
N TYR A 124 -16.89 -30.15 -2.61
CA TYR A 124 -17.46 -28.80 -2.70
C TYR A 124 -18.88 -28.74 -2.14
N ARG A 125 -19.76 -29.69 -2.49
CA ARG A 125 -21.13 -29.77 -1.93
C ARG A 125 -21.10 -30.03 -0.42
N GLU A 126 -20.25 -30.95 0.04
CA GLU A 126 -20.06 -31.23 1.46
C GLU A 126 -19.52 -30.01 2.20
N GLY A 127 -18.54 -29.31 1.62
CA GLY A 127 -17.98 -28.07 2.17
C GLY A 127 -18.98 -26.92 2.27
N LEU A 128 -19.88 -26.77 1.30
CA LEU A 128 -21.00 -25.82 1.38
C LEU A 128 -22.00 -26.21 2.49
N PHE A 129 -22.40 -27.48 2.56
CA PHE A 129 -23.32 -27.96 3.60
C PHE A 129 -22.71 -27.80 5.00
N ALA A 130 -21.52 -28.35 5.25
CA ALA A 130 -20.80 -28.24 6.53
C ALA A 130 -20.41 -26.79 6.88
N GLY A 131 -20.18 -25.96 5.86
CA GLY A 131 -19.81 -24.56 5.99
C GLY A 131 -20.98 -23.61 6.26
N GLY A 132 -22.18 -23.94 5.78
CA GLY A 132 -23.39 -23.14 5.87
C GLY A 132 -24.53 -23.88 6.59
N GLU A 133 -25.34 -24.62 5.84
CA GLU A 133 -26.60 -25.23 6.32
C GLU A 133 -26.44 -26.07 7.59
N ALA A 134 -25.41 -26.92 7.69
CA ALA A 134 -25.16 -27.75 8.88
C ALA A 134 -24.77 -26.94 10.14
N LYS A 135 -24.55 -25.62 10.02
CA LYS A 135 -24.42 -24.70 11.16
C LYS A 135 -25.76 -24.06 11.52
N LEU A 136 -26.60 -23.77 10.53
CA LEU A 136 -27.97 -23.31 10.73
C LEU A 136 -28.83 -24.40 11.37
N GLU A 137 -28.72 -25.66 10.90
CA GLU A 137 -29.38 -26.84 11.46
C GLU A 137 -29.16 -26.96 12.99
N ARG A 138 -27.95 -26.68 13.48
CA ARG A 138 -27.60 -26.72 14.92
C ARG A 138 -28.28 -25.61 15.75
N LEU A 139 -28.85 -24.60 15.10
CA LEU A 139 -29.60 -23.52 15.73
C LEU A 139 -31.12 -23.75 15.70
N ILE A 140 -31.61 -24.67 14.85
CA ILE A 140 -33.03 -25.03 14.77
C ILE A 140 -33.39 -25.87 16.01
N PRO A 141 -34.38 -25.47 16.83
CA PRO A 141 -34.78 -26.26 18.00
C PRO A 141 -35.35 -27.63 17.62
N ARG A 142 -35.20 -28.61 18.52
CA ARG A 142 -35.82 -29.93 18.35
C ARG A 142 -37.33 -29.79 18.15
N HIS A 143 -37.87 -30.55 17.21
CA HIS A 143 -39.29 -30.52 16.79
C HIS A 143 -39.76 -29.21 16.13
N MET A 144 -38.82 -28.40 15.62
CA MET A 144 -39.10 -27.31 14.69
C MET A 144 -38.47 -27.60 13.32
N MET A 145 -38.97 -26.94 12.29
CA MET A 145 -38.35 -26.88 10.96
C MET A 145 -38.29 -25.42 10.51
N LEU A 146 -37.32 -25.09 9.67
CA LEU A 146 -37.28 -23.81 8.95
C LEU A 146 -37.79 -24.07 7.52
N PRO A 147 -39.03 -23.68 7.16
CA PRO A 147 -39.53 -23.87 5.81
C PRO A 147 -38.92 -22.83 4.86
N GLU A 148 -38.61 -23.27 3.63
CA GLU A 148 -38.33 -22.46 2.43
C GLU A 148 -37.12 -21.49 2.46
N LEU A 149 -36.56 -21.17 3.63
CA LEU A 149 -35.40 -20.28 3.78
C LEU A 149 -34.08 -21.05 3.83
N THR A 150 -33.08 -20.55 3.11
CA THR A 150 -31.70 -21.05 3.10
C THR A 150 -30.83 -20.38 4.17
N VAL A 151 -29.61 -20.88 4.35
CA VAL A 151 -28.59 -20.21 5.17
C VAL A 151 -28.25 -18.81 4.67
N ASP A 152 -28.30 -18.56 3.36
CA ASP A 152 -28.02 -17.24 2.78
C ASP A 152 -29.16 -16.25 3.08
N ASP A 153 -30.42 -16.68 3.09
CA ASP A 153 -31.57 -15.86 3.50
C ASP A 153 -31.47 -15.47 4.99
N VAL A 154 -31.09 -16.43 5.84
CA VAL A 154 -30.89 -16.18 7.28
C VAL A 154 -29.67 -15.27 7.51
N ILE A 155 -28.60 -15.43 6.74
CA ILE A 155 -27.44 -14.52 6.77
C ILE A 155 -27.82 -13.12 6.31
N ALA A 156 -28.62 -12.96 5.25
CA ALA A 156 -29.06 -11.66 4.76
C ALA A 156 -29.95 -10.94 5.79
N ALA A 157 -30.93 -11.64 6.36
CA ALA A 157 -31.77 -11.12 7.44
C ALA A 157 -30.94 -10.73 8.68
N GLY A 158 -30.02 -11.59 9.10
CA GLY A 158 -29.11 -11.33 10.22
C GLY A 158 -28.11 -10.19 9.96
N PHE A 159 -27.65 -10.03 8.71
CA PHE A 159 -26.71 -8.98 8.33
C PHE A 159 -27.27 -7.57 8.58
N HIS A 160 -28.56 -7.35 8.31
CA HIS A 160 -29.20 -6.06 8.61
C HIS A 160 -29.12 -5.68 10.10
N ALA A 161 -29.14 -6.66 11.02
CA ALA A 161 -29.00 -6.40 12.46
C ALA A 161 -27.56 -6.05 12.88
N VAL A 162 -26.55 -6.47 12.12
CA VAL A 162 -25.12 -6.18 12.40
C VAL A 162 -24.50 -5.13 11.48
N ALA A 163 -25.21 -4.65 10.46
CA ALA A 163 -24.72 -3.65 9.51
C ALA A 163 -24.25 -2.33 10.17
N GLY A 164 -24.82 -1.98 11.33
CA GLY A 164 -24.37 -0.84 12.14
C GLY A 164 -22.98 -0.99 12.77
N ALA A 165 -22.38 -2.19 12.73
CA ALA A 165 -21.01 -2.46 13.19
C ALA A 165 -19.96 -2.36 12.05
N LEU A 166 -20.36 -2.01 10.82
CA LEU A 166 -19.42 -1.80 9.71
C LEU A 166 -18.59 -0.54 9.94
N SER A 167 -17.26 -0.69 9.97
CA SER A 167 -16.34 0.45 9.92
C SER A 167 -16.19 0.94 8.48
N PRO A 168 -16.34 2.24 8.18
CA PRO A 168 -16.01 2.77 6.87
C PRO A 168 -14.49 2.67 6.61
N LEU A 169 -14.13 2.60 5.33
CA LEU A 169 -12.76 2.70 4.83
C LEU A 169 -12.64 3.94 3.95
N LEU A 170 -11.47 4.60 3.97
CA LEU A 170 -11.13 5.68 3.04
C LEU A 170 -11.04 5.13 1.62
N ARG A 171 -11.64 5.81 0.65
CA ARG A 171 -11.57 5.49 -0.79
C ARG A 171 -10.35 6.13 -1.43
N ALA A 172 -10.02 5.77 -2.67
CA ALA A 172 -8.91 6.39 -3.43
C ALA A 172 -8.99 7.93 -3.44
N ALA A 173 -10.17 8.52 -3.63
CA ALA A 173 -10.39 9.96 -3.57
C ALA A 173 -10.03 10.59 -2.21
N ASP A 174 -10.36 9.92 -1.10
CA ASP A 174 -10.14 10.42 0.26
C ASP A 174 -8.66 10.29 0.65
N VAL A 175 -8.03 9.17 0.26
CA VAL A 175 -6.58 8.93 0.41
C VAL A 175 -5.77 9.91 -0.44
N PHE A 176 -6.20 10.18 -1.68
CA PHE A 176 -5.62 11.21 -2.53
C PHE A 176 -5.68 12.58 -1.87
N ALA A 177 -6.85 13.00 -1.37
CA ALA A 177 -7.01 14.31 -0.73
C ALA A 177 -6.17 14.45 0.56
N ALA A 178 -5.99 13.37 1.32
CA ALA A 178 -5.09 13.35 2.47
C ALA A 178 -3.60 13.50 2.06
N ALA A 179 -3.20 12.89 0.94
CA ALA A 179 -1.84 12.90 0.39
C ALA A 179 -1.50 14.23 -0.33
N GLU A 180 -2.40 14.76 -1.16
CA GLU A 180 -2.27 16.07 -1.81
C GLU A 180 -2.13 17.17 -0.76
N ARG A 181 -2.98 17.15 0.28
CA ARG A 181 -2.88 18.06 1.41
C ARG A 181 -1.54 17.92 2.15
N ALA A 182 -1.04 16.70 2.33
CA ALA A 182 0.25 16.48 2.96
C ALA A 182 1.42 17.04 2.13
N LEU A 183 1.38 16.84 0.80
CA LEU A 183 2.34 17.38 -0.16
C LEU A 183 2.30 18.92 -0.24
N SER A 184 1.13 19.55 -0.10
CA SER A 184 1.00 21.02 -0.11
C SER A 184 1.40 21.67 1.21
N GLU A 185 1.14 21.02 2.34
CA GLU A 185 1.49 21.50 3.69
C GLU A 185 2.96 21.19 4.06
N GLY A 186 3.63 20.30 3.31
CA GLY A 186 4.99 19.86 3.61
C GLY A 186 5.09 18.98 4.87
N ARG A 187 4.00 18.30 5.24
CA ARG A 187 3.94 17.42 6.42
C ARG A 187 4.15 15.94 6.05
N PRO A 188 4.66 15.11 6.98
CA PRO A 188 4.76 13.67 6.74
C PRO A 188 3.39 13.00 6.55
N LEU A 189 3.36 11.98 5.70
CA LEU A 189 2.24 11.03 5.60
C LEU A 189 2.73 9.71 4.99
N SER A 190 2.70 8.64 5.78
CA SER A 190 2.91 7.28 5.29
C SER A 190 1.58 6.61 4.91
N ILE A 191 1.50 6.09 3.69
CA ILE A 191 0.40 5.27 3.19
C ILE A 191 0.97 3.88 2.93
N VAL A 192 0.65 2.95 3.83
CA VAL A 192 1.17 1.57 3.80
C VAL A 192 0.02 0.59 3.53
N ARG A 193 0.33 -0.64 3.13
CA ARG A 193 -0.68 -1.69 2.88
C ARG A 193 -0.26 -2.97 3.58
N LEU A 194 -1.23 -3.79 3.98
CA LEU A 194 -1.02 -5.08 4.62
C LEU A 194 -1.69 -6.16 3.77
N GLY A 195 -0.89 -7.03 3.16
CA GLY A 195 -1.32 -8.26 2.50
C GLY A 195 -1.27 -9.46 3.44
N ASP A 196 -1.37 -10.65 2.85
CA ASP A 196 -1.12 -11.93 3.51
C ASP A 196 0.34 -12.05 3.98
N GLY A 197 1.30 -11.54 3.19
CA GLY A 197 2.71 -11.48 3.58
C GLY A 197 2.92 -10.75 4.92
N GLU A 198 2.44 -9.52 5.02
CA GLU A 198 2.53 -8.73 6.26
C GLU A 198 1.71 -9.35 7.40
N MET A 199 0.53 -9.93 7.13
CA MET A 199 -0.27 -10.62 8.14
C MET A 199 0.45 -11.85 8.71
N LEU A 200 1.08 -12.67 7.87
CA LEU A 200 1.84 -13.85 8.29
C LEU A 200 3.11 -13.47 9.04
N THR A 201 3.83 -12.44 8.59
CA THR A 201 4.97 -11.89 9.33
C THR A 201 4.57 -11.33 10.69
N LEU A 202 3.42 -10.66 10.82
CA LEU A 202 2.91 -10.19 12.11
C LEU A 202 2.42 -11.33 13.01
N ALA A 203 1.84 -12.39 12.44
CA ALA A 203 1.18 -13.47 13.18
C ALA A 203 2.10 -14.60 13.65
N HIS A 204 3.24 -14.82 12.99
CA HIS A 204 4.12 -15.94 13.33
C HIS A 204 4.64 -15.84 14.76
N ASP A 205 4.62 -16.98 15.45
CA ASP A 205 5.11 -17.10 16.83
C ASP A 205 4.43 -16.11 17.81
N THR A 206 3.16 -15.75 17.54
CA THR A 206 2.34 -14.88 18.40
C THR A 206 0.85 -15.27 18.43
N VAL A 207 0.20 -15.30 17.28
CA VAL A 207 -1.21 -15.76 17.12
C VAL A 207 -1.35 -16.94 16.15
N LEU A 208 -0.27 -17.30 15.46
CA LEU A 208 -0.15 -18.45 14.58
C LEU A 208 1.18 -19.16 14.87
N PRO A 209 1.21 -20.50 15.06
CA PRO A 209 2.47 -21.25 15.24
C PRO A 209 3.43 -21.02 14.07
N VAL A 210 4.75 -21.00 14.33
CA VAL A 210 5.75 -20.68 13.30
C VAL A 210 5.71 -21.67 12.13
N GLU A 211 5.48 -22.95 12.40
CA GLU A 211 5.36 -24.00 11.39
C GLU A 211 4.13 -23.78 10.50
N GLU A 212 3.07 -23.19 11.03
CA GLU A 212 1.87 -22.88 10.26
C GLU A 212 2.04 -21.59 9.45
N ALA A 213 2.64 -20.56 10.05
CA ALA A 213 3.05 -19.36 9.34
C ALA A 213 4.04 -19.67 8.19
N MET A 214 4.93 -20.66 8.35
CA MET A 214 5.78 -21.19 7.28
C MET A 214 4.98 -21.92 6.20
N ARG A 215 4.03 -22.81 6.56
CA ARG A 215 3.18 -23.52 5.59
C ARG A 215 2.35 -22.55 4.73
N TRP A 216 1.73 -21.56 5.35
CA TRP A 216 0.91 -20.56 4.64
C TRP A 216 1.79 -19.52 3.93
N GLY A 217 2.96 -19.21 4.48
CA GLY A 217 3.90 -18.18 4.04
C GLY A 217 5.11 -18.69 3.26
N ALA A 218 4.98 -19.76 2.48
CA ALA A 218 6.08 -20.30 1.66
C ALA A 218 6.66 -19.28 0.65
N PHE A 219 5.93 -18.20 0.35
CA PHE A 219 6.35 -17.09 -0.49
C PHE A 219 7.07 -15.94 0.27
N LEU A 220 7.09 -15.94 1.60
CA LEU A 220 7.67 -14.86 2.41
C LEU A 220 9.14 -14.52 2.09
N PRO A 221 10.02 -15.49 1.73
CA PRO A 221 11.39 -15.16 1.30
C PRO A 221 11.44 -14.27 0.05
N TYR A 222 10.47 -14.39 -0.87
CA TYR A 222 10.31 -13.48 -2.00
C TYR A 222 9.75 -12.11 -1.58
N ALA A 223 8.94 -12.05 -0.52
CA ALA A 223 8.47 -10.81 0.10
C ALA A 223 9.52 -10.15 1.03
N GLY A 224 10.71 -10.75 1.18
CA GLY A 224 11.84 -10.17 1.91
C GLY A 224 11.92 -10.50 3.40
N VAL A 225 11.28 -11.59 3.86
CA VAL A 225 11.33 -12.09 5.24
C VAL A 225 11.51 -13.61 5.26
N GLN A 226 12.43 -14.11 6.08
CA GLN A 226 12.67 -15.55 6.27
C GLN A 226 12.23 -15.96 7.68
N LEU A 227 11.11 -16.66 7.82
CA LEU A 227 10.61 -17.07 9.14
C LEU A 227 11.54 -18.10 9.82
N PRO A 228 11.60 -18.12 11.17
CA PRO A 228 11.11 -17.06 12.07
C PRO A 228 11.98 -15.80 12.01
N ASP A 229 11.34 -14.63 12.00
CA ASP A 229 12.01 -13.33 12.02
C ASP A 229 11.30 -12.37 12.99
N PRO A 230 11.54 -12.49 14.31
CA PRO A 230 10.96 -11.58 15.29
C PRO A 230 11.47 -10.13 15.09
N ALA A 231 12.65 -9.92 14.50
CA ALA A 231 13.17 -8.58 14.25
C ALA A 231 12.36 -7.84 13.17
N ALA A 232 12.05 -8.51 12.06
CA ALA A 232 11.15 -7.98 11.04
C ALA A 232 9.72 -7.82 11.58
N ARG A 233 9.25 -8.75 12.42
CA ARG A 233 7.93 -8.68 13.07
C ARG A 233 7.79 -7.43 13.93
N GLU A 234 8.67 -7.20 14.91
CA GLU A 234 8.56 -6.03 15.78
C GLU A 234 8.79 -4.71 15.02
N ALA A 235 9.65 -4.70 13.99
CA ALA A 235 9.81 -3.55 13.10
C ALA A 235 8.54 -3.23 12.29
N LEU A 236 7.82 -4.26 11.83
CA LEU A 236 6.54 -4.13 11.14
C LEU A 236 5.42 -3.72 12.09
N VAL A 237 5.38 -4.23 13.33
CA VAL A 237 4.47 -3.76 14.40
C VAL A 237 4.67 -2.27 14.68
N ALA A 238 5.92 -1.83 14.81
CA ALA A 238 6.26 -0.42 15.01
C ALA A 238 5.81 0.44 13.81
N ALA A 239 6.06 -0.03 12.59
CA ALA A 239 5.65 0.67 11.37
C ALA A 239 4.12 0.80 11.25
N VAL A 240 3.36 -0.28 11.55
CA VAL A 240 1.89 -0.28 11.56
C VAL A 240 1.33 0.67 12.63
N ARG A 241 1.91 0.71 13.83
CA ARG A 241 1.48 1.63 14.90
C ARG A 241 1.71 3.11 14.59
N ALA A 242 2.67 3.44 13.72
CA ALA A 242 3.04 4.82 13.37
C ALA A 242 2.60 5.25 11.96
N ALA A 243 1.98 4.35 11.18
CA ALA A 243 1.54 4.64 9.82
C ALA A 243 0.36 5.64 9.76
N GLY A 244 0.41 6.57 8.81
CA GLY A 244 -0.60 7.62 8.68
C GLY A 244 -1.94 7.14 8.10
N ILE A 245 -1.89 6.25 7.09
CA ILE A 245 -3.03 5.54 6.50
C ILE A 245 -2.60 4.09 6.24
N ILE A 246 -3.48 3.13 6.56
CA ILE A 246 -3.19 1.69 6.45
C ILE A 246 -4.23 1.00 5.57
N GLY A 247 -3.79 0.45 4.45
CA GLY A 247 -4.58 -0.45 3.61
C GLY A 247 -4.69 -1.83 4.22
N ILE A 248 -5.89 -2.27 4.57
CA ILE A 248 -6.18 -3.60 5.13
C ILE A 248 -6.92 -4.48 4.12
N PRO A 249 -6.77 -5.82 4.17
CA PRO A 249 -7.44 -6.68 3.21
C PRO A 249 -8.95 -6.71 3.47
N GLN A 250 -9.76 -6.63 2.42
CA GLN A 250 -11.22 -6.78 2.51
C GLN A 250 -11.68 -8.25 2.57
N SER A 251 -10.84 -9.18 2.09
CA SER A 251 -11.16 -10.60 2.07
C SER A 251 -11.17 -11.21 3.48
N ARG A 252 -12.21 -12.01 3.76
CA ARG A 252 -12.41 -12.74 5.03
C ARG A 252 -11.66 -14.07 5.11
N HIS A 253 -10.75 -14.36 4.17
CA HIS A 253 -9.88 -15.54 4.18
C HIS A 253 -9.05 -15.62 5.47
N PRO A 254 -8.69 -16.83 5.96
CA PRO A 254 -7.87 -17.00 7.15
C PRO A 254 -6.57 -16.17 7.15
N SER A 255 -5.79 -16.18 6.06
CA SER A 255 -4.54 -15.40 5.96
C SER A 255 -4.72 -13.87 5.82
N TYR A 256 -5.96 -13.39 5.67
CA TYR A 256 -6.29 -11.97 5.53
C TYR A 256 -6.98 -11.44 6.80
N GLN A 257 -8.28 -11.12 6.78
CA GLN A 257 -8.97 -10.63 7.99
C GLN A 257 -9.02 -11.67 9.12
N GLY A 258 -8.86 -12.96 8.81
CA GLY A 258 -8.74 -14.02 9.82
C GLY A 258 -7.54 -13.82 10.75
N LEU A 259 -6.41 -13.30 10.25
CA LEU A 259 -5.25 -12.92 11.05
C LEU A 259 -5.30 -11.47 11.54
N LEU A 260 -5.84 -10.53 10.74
CA LEU A 260 -5.84 -9.09 11.04
C LEU A 260 -6.32 -8.74 12.45
N PHE A 261 -7.50 -9.21 12.85
CA PHE A 261 -8.08 -8.86 14.14
C PHE A 261 -7.42 -9.58 15.33
N PRO A 262 -7.04 -10.87 15.25
CA PRO A 262 -6.16 -11.51 16.24
C PRO A 262 -4.80 -10.81 16.41
N VAL A 263 -4.12 -10.50 15.31
CA VAL A 263 -2.83 -9.77 15.29
C VAL A 263 -2.99 -8.42 15.99
N PHE A 264 -3.95 -7.59 15.56
CA PHE A 264 -4.19 -6.28 16.16
C PHE A 264 -4.53 -6.39 17.65
N ARG A 265 -5.31 -7.40 18.06
CA ARG A 265 -5.60 -7.65 19.48
C ARG A 265 -4.34 -8.02 20.27
N HIS A 266 -3.49 -8.90 19.75
CA HIS A 266 -2.24 -9.32 20.39
C HIS A 266 -1.31 -8.14 20.66
N TYR A 267 -1.11 -7.27 19.66
CA TYR A 267 -0.27 -6.08 19.79
C TYR A 267 -0.99 -4.86 20.40
N GLY A 268 -2.22 -4.99 20.90
CA GLY A 268 -2.99 -3.87 21.48
C GLY A 268 -3.28 -2.71 20.51
N ILE A 269 -3.37 -3.00 19.21
CA ILE A 269 -3.61 -2.02 18.15
C ILE A 269 -5.14 -1.82 18.03
N ASP A 270 -5.63 -0.67 18.46
CA ASP A 270 -7.05 -0.33 18.30
C ASP A 270 -7.32 0.20 16.88
N TYR A 271 -7.83 -0.67 16.01
CA TYR A 271 -8.16 -0.32 14.63
C TYR A 271 -9.17 0.83 14.49
N ARG A 272 -9.94 1.15 15.56
CA ARG A 272 -10.95 2.22 15.56
C ARG A 272 -10.34 3.62 15.68
N THR A 273 -9.05 3.72 16.01
CA THR A 273 -8.30 4.99 16.04
C THR A 273 -7.41 5.20 14.81
N LEU A 274 -7.36 4.21 13.90
CA LEU A 274 -6.54 4.23 12.69
C LEU A 274 -7.31 4.79 11.48
N GLN A 275 -6.59 5.43 10.55
CA GLN A 275 -7.14 5.74 9.23
C GLN A 275 -6.96 4.52 8.31
N LEU A 276 -8.04 3.79 8.07
CA LEU A 276 -8.04 2.54 7.31
C LEU A 276 -8.51 2.76 5.86
N THR A 277 -7.91 2.02 4.94
CA THR A 277 -8.30 1.92 3.51
C THR A 277 -8.16 0.46 3.06
N THR A 278 -8.26 0.16 1.77
CA THR A 278 -8.06 -1.19 1.22
C THR A 278 -6.57 -1.50 1.05
N SER A 279 -6.15 -2.77 1.15
CA SER A 279 -4.77 -3.16 0.79
C SER A 279 -4.51 -3.16 -0.72
N THR A 280 -5.55 -2.91 -1.52
CA THR A 280 -5.57 -2.68 -2.98
C THR A 280 -5.56 -1.21 -3.38
N ILE A 281 -5.51 -0.27 -2.41
CA ILE A 281 -5.60 1.18 -2.64
C ILE A 281 -4.60 1.73 -3.65
N ASN A 282 -3.45 1.08 -3.83
CA ASN A 282 -2.48 1.40 -4.87
C ASN A 282 -3.06 1.24 -6.28
N TYR A 283 -3.84 0.18 -6.54
CA TYR A 283 -4.53 -0.03 -7.82
C TYR A 283 -5.67 0.97 -8.00
N GLU A 284 -6.52 1.15 -6.98
CA GLU A 284 -7.66 2.09 -7.01
C GLU A 284 -7.19 3.53 -7.28
N LEU A 285 -6.11 3.98 -6.62
CA LEU A 285 -5.46 5.27 -6.91
C LEU A 285 -4.99 5.38 -8.37
N ASN A 286 -4.51 4.30 -8.99
CA ASN A 286 -4.10 4.33 -10.40
C ASN A 286 -5.30 4.32 -11.35
N GLU A 287 -6.27 3.44 -11.12
CA GLU A 287 -7.45 3.22 -11.97
C GLU A 287 -8.38 4.45 -11.97
N GLU A 288 -8.56 5.12 -10.82
CA GLU A 288 -9.25 6.41 -10.72
C GLU A 288 -8.36 7.63 -11.10
N GLY A 289 -7.14 7.40 -11.60
CA GLY A 289 -6.25 8.46 -12.12
C GLY A 289 -5.57 9.36 -11.07
N TYR A 290 -5.84 9.17 -9.78
CA TYR A 290 -5.22 9.91 -8.68
C TYR A 290 -3.71 9.72 -8.59
N PHE A 291 -3.18 8.54 -8.95
CA PHE A 291 -1.75 8.25 -8.95
C PHE A 291 -1.00 9.24 -9.87
N ALA A 292 -1.49 9.43 -11.11
CA ALA A 292 -0.95 10.41 -12.05
C ALA A 292 -0.92 11.84 -11.46
N ARG A 293 -1.99 12.21 -10.74
CA ARG A 293 -2.12 13.51 -10.07
C ARG A 293 -1.13 13.68 -8.91
N LEU A 294 -0.80 12.60 -8.18
CA LEU A 294 0.23 12.62 -7.12
C LEU A 294 1.65 12.80 -7.69
N LEU A 295 1.93 12.32 -8.90
CA LEU A 295 3.23 12.51 -9.56
C LEU A 295 3.40 13.90 -10.19
N LYS A 296 2.31 14.57 -10.61
CA LYS A 296 2.33 15.83 -11.37
C LYS A 296 3.09 16.93 -10.63
N GLY A 297 4.29 17.26 -11.13
CA GLY A 297 5.13 18.34 -10.57
C GLY A 297 5.76 18.03 -9.21
N ARG A 298 5.96 16.75 -8.86
CA ARG A 298 6.64 16.31 -7.61
C ARG A 298 7.94 15.61 -7.92
N ARG A 299 8.97 15.84 -7.12
CA ARG A 299 10.22 15.05 -7.17
C ARG A 299 9.97 13.69 -6.51
N VAL A 300 10.08 12.62 -7.28
CA VAL A 300 9.78 11.26 -6.83
C VAL A 300 11.05 10.47 -6.58
N LEU A 301 11.15 9.86 -5.39
CA LEU A 301 12.12 8.82 -5.08
C LEU A 301 11.46 7.44 -5.27
N LEU A 302 12.07 6.55 -6.06
CA LEU A 302 11.60 5.17 -6.26
C LEU A 302 12.48 4.18 -5.51
N ILE A 303 11.87 3.21 -4.83
CA ILE A 303 12.56 2.24 -3.96
C ILE A 303 12.04 0.83 -4.21
N GLY A 304 12.96 -0.14 -4.32
CA GLY A 304 12.65 -1.56 -4.58
C GLY A 304 13.38 -2.09 -5.81
N ASP A 305 13.41 -3.42 -5.99
CA ASP A 305 14.31 -4.07 -6.96
C ASP A 305 14.16 -3.59 -8.41
N LYS A 306 12.94 -3.22 -8.79
CA LYS A 306 12.63 -2.71 -10.12
C LYS A 306 12.58 -1.17 -10.21
N ALA A 307 13.05 -0.43 -9.20
CA ALA A 307 12.96 1.04 -9.16
C ALA A 307 13.55 1.71 -10.42
N PHE A 308 14.69 1.22 -10.94
CA PHE A 308 15.28 1.74 -12.18
C PHE A 308 14.44 1.45 -13.44
N ALA A 309 13.70 0.33 -13.48
CA ALA A 309 12.79 0.02 -14.58
C ALA A 309 11.51 0.87 -14.49
N LEU A 310 10.93 1.00 -13.29
CA LEU A 310 9.80 1.89 -13.01
C LEU A 310 10.15 3.35 -13.33
N ALA A 311 11.38 3.80 -13.01
CA ALA A 311 11.88 5.14 -13.33
C ALA A 311 11.83 5.45 -14.83
N ARG A 312 12.09 4.46 -15.70
CA ARG A 312 12.01 4.63 -17.15
C ARG A 312 10.57 4.83 -17.61
N VAL A 313 9.64 4.02 -17.10
CA VAL A 313 8.22 4.11 -17.45
C VAL A 313 7.61 5.41 -16.95
N LEU A 314 7.78 5.75 -15.67
CA LEU A 314 7.19 6.96 -15.09
C LEU A 314 7.76 8.25 -15.72
N ARG A 315 9.03 8.28 -16.13
CA ARG A 315 9.60 9.41 -16.90
C ARG A 315 8.98 9.56 -18.29
N LEU A 316 8.65 8.45 -18.99
CA LEU A 316 7.93 8.52 -20.27
C LEU A 316 6.50 9.07 -20.11
N TRP A 317 5.92 8.96 -18.92
CA TRP A 317 4.64 9.57 -18.56
C TRP A 317 4.78 10.92 -17.82
N GLY A 318 5.96 11.55 -17.87
CA GLY A 318 6.17 12.93 -17.39
C GLY A 318 6.41 13.09 -15.89
N ALA A 319 6.68 12.02 -15.13
CA ALA A 319 7.05 12.12 -13.72
C ALA A 319 8.53 12.54 -13.53
N ASP A 320 8.78 13.49 -12.63
CA ASP A 320 10.13 13.91 -12.25
C ASP A 320 10.73 12.93 -11.22
N ILE A 321 11.49 11.95 -11.72
CA ILE A 321 12.16 10.96 -10.86
C ILE A 321 13.53 11.48 -10.42
N ALA A 322 13.57 12.02 -9.19
CA ALA A 322 14.76 12.59 -8.57
C ALA A 322 15.77 11.53 -8.06
N GLY A 323 15.33 10.28 -7.86
CA GLY A 323 16.22 9.21 -7.44
C GLY A 323 15.62 7.81 -7.56
N SER A 324 16.47 6.78 -7.47
CA SER A 324 16.06 5.38 -7.46
C SER A 324 17.04 4.55 -6.62
N ILE A 325 16.52 3.76 -5.68
CA ILE A 325 17.30 2.87 -4.81
C ILE A 325 16.86 1.42 -5.06
N ALA A 326 17.77 0.61 -5.59
CA ALA A 326 17.61 -0.82 -5.83
C ALA A 326 18.98 -1.53 -5.70
N PRO A 327 19.02 -2.85 -5.42
CA PRO A 327 17.90 -3.67 -4.92
C PRO A 327 17.46 -3.25 -3.51
N VAL A 328 16.45 -3.92 -2.95
CA VAL A 328 16.10 -3.88 -1.52
C VAL A 328 15.93 -5.32 -1.04
N ASN A 329 16.98 -5.86 -0.43
CA ASN A 329 17.11 -7.27 -0.08
C ASN A 329 16.37 -7.61 1.23
N GLY A 330 15.06 -7.34 1.25
CA GLY A 330 14.19 -7.60 2.39
C GLY A 330 14.38 -6.64 3.58
N VAL A 331 13.79 -7.02 4.72
CA VAL A 331 13.65 -6.12 5.89
C VAL A 331 14.99 -5.75 6.53
N GLY A 332 15.98 -6.63 6.50
CA GLY A 332 17.34 -6.33 6.99
C GLY A 332 18.06 -5.21 6.23
N ASP A 333 17.62 -4.88 5.01
CA ASP A 333 18.25 -3.89 4.13
C ASP A 333 17.72 -2.46 4.34
N VAL A 334 16.64 -2.31 5.14
CA VAL A 334 16.00 -1.02 5.46
C VAL A 334 17.00 0.06 5.93
N PRO A 335 17.98 -0.22 6.83
CA PRO A 335 18.94 0.80 7.29
C PRO A 335 19.80 1.38 6.15
N ARG A 336 20.23 0.55 5.19
CA ARG A 336 21.02 1.02 4.03
C ARG A 336 20.18 1.91 3.12
N VAL A 337 18.94 1.52 2.84
CA VAL A 337 18.02 2.29 2.00
C VAL A 337 17.71 3.66 2.64
N MET A 338 17.50 3.70 3.95
CA MET A 338 17.31 4.96 4.70
C MET A 338 18.54 5.88 4.64
N GLU A 339 19.76 5.34 4.73
CA GLU A 339 20.99 6.13 4.58
C GLU A 339 21.11 6.73 3.17
N LEU A 340 20.92 5.91 2.13
CA LEU A 340 20.96 6.36 0.73
C LEU A 340 19.90 7.43 0.42
N ALA A 341 18.72 7.34 1.03
CA ALA A 341 17.66 8.32 0.86
C ALA A 341 18.01 9.72 1.40
N ARG A 342 18.96 9.86 2.34
CA ARG A 342 19.35 11.17 2.90
C ARG A 342 20.01 12.09 1.87
N GLY A 343 20.70 11.51 0.88
CA GLY A 343 21.35 12.27 -0.20
C GLY A 343 20.40 12.76 -1.30
N ILE A 344 19.12 12.36 -1.28
CA ILE A 344 18.18 12.57 -2.39
C ILE A 344 17.09 13.58 -1.98
N PRO A 345 16.98 14.74 -2.65
CA PRO A 345 15.94 15.72 -2.36
C PRO A 345 14.63 15.40 -3.10
N PHE A 346 13.75 14.61 -2.46
CA PHE A 346 12.42 14.25 -2.98
C PHE A 346 11.27 14.92 -2.22
N ASP A 347 10.06 14.83 -2.76
CA ASP A 347 8.79 15.29 -2.17
C ASP A 347 7.85 14.10 -1.87
N LEU A 348 7.84 13.12 -2.77
CA LEU A 348 7.09 11.86 -2.69
C LEU A 348 8.06 10.67 -2.81
N ALA A 349 7.91 9.63 -1.99
CA ALA A 349 8.58 8.34 -2.19
C ALA A 349 7.59 7.22 -2.53
N LEU A 350 7.94 6.37 -3.48
CA LEU A 350 7.18 5.16 -3.83
C LEU A 350 8.03 3.92 -3.53
N ALA A 351 7.52 3.02 -2.70
CA ALA A 351 8.21 1.79 -2.32
C ALA A 351 7.51 0.55 -2.90
N ALA A 352 8.27 -0.37 -3.49
CA ALA A 352 7.81 -1.65 -4.01
C ALA A 352 8.85 -2.73 -3.68
N ALA A 353 8.92 -3.09 -2.39
CA ALA A 353 10.00 -3.86 -1.77
C ALA A 353 9.49 -4.94 -0.80
N GLY A 354 8.35 -5.57 -1.11
CA GLY A 354 7.68 -6.53 -0.22
C GLY A 354 7.38 -5.92 1.15
N ILE A 355 7.56 -6.72 2.20
CA ILE A 355 7.26 -6.32 3.60
C ILE A 355 8.13 -5.15 4.06
N ALA A 356 9.33 -4.99 3.50
CA ALA A 356 10.19 -3.85 3.77
C ALA A 356 9.58 -2.52 3.31
N ALA A 357 8.64 -2.52 2.34
CA ALA A 357 7.97 -1.30 1.86
C ALA A 357 7.17 -0.60 2.96
N VAL A 358 6.46 -1.35 3.82
CA VAL A 358 5.69 -0.79 4.95
C VAL A 358 6.60 -0.04 5.92
N ILE A 359 7.72 -0.67 6.30
CA ILE A 359 8.70 -0.10 7.22
C ILE A 359 9.42 1.10 6.58
N LEU A 360 9.79 1.01 5.30
CA LEU A 360 10.41 2.11 4.56
C LEU A 360 9.47 3.32 4.42
N CYS A 361 8.20 3.12 4.12
CA CYS A 361 7.23 4.20 4.02
C CYS A 361 7.04 4.92 5.36
N GLU A 362 6.87 4.21 6.48
CA GLU A 362 6.82 4.84 7.81
C GLU A 362 8.09 5.65 8.09
N ARG A 363 9.26 5.02 7.93
CA ARG A 363 10.54 5.63 8.29
C ARG A 363 10.88 6.83 7.41
N LEU A 364 10.66 6.76 6.10
CA LEU A 364 10.88 7.87 5.18
C LEU A 364 9.91 9.03 5.46
N ALA A 365 8.65 8.75 5.80
CA ALA A 365 7.72 9.79 6.20
C ALA A 365 8.20 10.49 7.48
N ARG A 366 8.43 9.74 8.56
CA ARG A 366 8.82 10.29 9.88
C ARG A 366 10.20 10.93 9.89
N GLU A 367 11.21 10.34 9.24
CA GLU A 367 12.62 10.77 9.33
C GLU A 367 13.00 11.84 8.30
N HIS A 368 12.27 11.95 7.17
CA HIS A 368 12.54 12.98 6.15
C HIS A 368 11.43 14.06 6.06
N GLY A 369 10.30 13.89 6.75
CA GLY A 369 9.15 14.81 6.70
C GLY A 369 8.40 14.74 5.36
N LYS A 370 8.15 13.54 4.84
CA LYS A 370 7.71 13.32 3.45
C LYS A 370 6.42 12.52 3.33
N VAL A 371 5.82 12.58 2.14
CA VAL A 371 4.71 11.71 1.76
C VAL A 371 5.27 10.46 1.10
N THR A 372 4.74 9.30 1.45
CA THR A 372 5.24 8.01 0.96
C THR A 372 4.10 7.05 0.68
N LEU A 373 4.17 6.32 -0.43
CA LEU A 373 3.17 5.32 -0.81
C LEU A 373 3.84 3.95 -1.07
N ASP A 374 3.34 2.93 -0.38
CA ASP A 374 3.60 1.54 -0.74
C ASP A 374 2.84 1.19 -2.03
N LEU A 375 3.59 1.08 -3.12
CA LEU A 375 3.11 0.83 -4.47
C LEU A 375 2.94 -0.68 -4.76
N GLY A 376 3.58 -1.56 -3.98
CA GLY A 376 3.50 -3.02 -4.13
C GLY A 376 3.65 -3.52 -5.56
N HIS A 377 2.82 -4.49 -5.94
CA HIS A 377 2.82 -5.07 -7.29
C HIS A 377 2.25 -4.17 -8.40
N LEU A 378 1.70 -2.98 -8.10
CA LEU A 378 1.41 -2.01 -9.18
C LEU A 378 2.71 -1.61 -9.89
N ALA A 379 3.85 -1.55 -9.20
CA ALA A 379 5.15 -1.36 -9.82
C ALA A 379 5.46 -2.41 -10.91
N ASN A 380 5.07 -3.68 -10.71
CA ASN A 380 5.19 -4.72 -11.73
C ASN A 380 4.26 -4.45 -12.91
N LYS A 381 2.96 -4.21 -12.65
CA LYS A 381 1.95 -4.00 -13.70
C LYS A 381 2.22 -2.80 -14.59
N LEU A 382 2.74 -1.70 -14.03
CA LEU A 382 3.14 -0.52 -14.81
C LEU A 382 4.39 -0.80 -15.67
N ILE A 383 5.28 -1.72 -15.25
CA ILE A 383 6.47 -2.11 -16.03
C ILE A 383 6.11 -3.09 -17.16
N SER A 384 5.19 -4.02 -16.94
CA SER A 384 4.73 -4.97 -17.98
C SER A 384 3.70 -4.37 -18.95
N GLY A 385 3.03 -3.29 -18.56
CA GLY A 385 1.94 -2.69 -19.32
C GLY A 385 0.55 -3.29 -19.03
N GLU A 386 0.46 -4.25 -18.09
CA GLU A 386 -0.83 -4.76 -17.56
C GLU A 386 -1.67 -3.65 -16.91
N ALA A 387 -1.01 -2.65 -16.33
CA ALA A 387 -1.64 -1.42 -15.88
C ALA A 387 -1.05 -0.24 -16.67
N VAL A 388 -1.93 0.60 -17.21
CA VAL A 388 -1.58 1.93 -17.70
C VAL A 388 -1.91 2.96 -16.63
N MET A 389 -1.15 4.05 -16.59
CA MET A 389 -1.51 5.22 -15.81
C MET A 389 -2.49 6.08 -16.66
N PRO A 390 -3.73 6.34 -16.21
CA PRO A 390 -4.68 7.13 -16.98
C PRO A 390 -4.17 8.55 -17.28
N PRO A 391 -4.56 9.16 -18.42
CA PRO A 391 -4.26 10.56 -18.67
C PRO A 391 -4.89 11.44 -17.60
N ILE A 392 -4.19 12.48 -17.17
CA ILE A 392 -4.69 13.43 -16.18
C ILE A 392 -5.85 14.21 -16.82
N GLN A 393 -7.08 13.84 -16.47
CA GLN A 393 -8.27 14.60 -16.82
C GLN A 393 -8.19 15.95 -16.11
N GLU A 394 -8.29 17.03 -16.87
CA GLU A 394 -8.46 18.38 -16.32
C GLU A 394 -9.95 18.58 -16.00
N VAL A 395 -10.22 19.13 -14.81
CA VAL A 395 -11.55 19.27 -14.19
C VAL A 395 -11.83 20.74 -13.93
#